data_AF-G5K1T9-F1
#
_entry.id   AF-G5K1T9-F1
#
_cell.length_a   1.000
_cell.length_b   1.000
_cell.length_c   1.000
_cell.angle_alpha   90.00
_cell.angle_beta   90.00
_cell.angle_gamma   90.00
#
_symmetry.space_group_name_H-M   'P 1'
#
loop_
_entity.id
_entity.type
_entity.pdbx_description
1 polymer ?
#
loop_
_entity_poly.entity_id
_entity_poly.type
_entity_poly.pdbx_seq_one_letter_code
_entity_poly.pdbx_strand_id
1 'polypeptide(L)'
;MKNGISSAKSVTSSTKWHDYSPQGNVLMVTPQYLKHQKIDLSPKIEHKLNQLTTGEFVFLLPEKLRSKEKHYQSVFEEEISRRMSSQEKHQEMLATVSYLRTGRDRFVYNTTPISYQQFLRDPIIVVFTPQSTGEQSYGYWEKLLGDYIFFENLKDAKALIKQYGIDNWVGELKSGHEIHQTLLDNLKRESWIMLAGAVLGIATSILLFHTMNRLYFEEFRRVIFIKRISGLRFLEIHRHYLLAQFMVFLFGFFISIFFRVGIILAFLVLLLFIGLSILQLHIQMKKENKMSMIILKGA
;
A
#
# COMPACT_ATOMS: atom_id res chain seq x y z
N MET A 1 13.94 12.91 -22.39
CA MET A 1 13.16 13.58 -21.33
C MET A 1 11.78 13.94 -21.85
N LYS A 2 10.75 13.19 -21.47
CA LYS A 2 9.35 13.62 -21.30
C LYS A 2 8.53 12.42 -20.81
N ASN A 3 7.65 12.70 -19.86
CA ASN A 3 6.64 11.86 -19.20
C ASN A 3 7.22 10.91 -18.13
N GLY A 4 7.28 11.26 -16.85
CA GLY A 4 6.39 12.15 -16.10
C GLY A 4 5.50 11.32 -15.20
N ILE A 5 5.94 11.17 -13.95
CA ILE A 5 5.14 11.14 -12.73
C ILE A 5 3.71 10.62 -12.96
N SER A 6 3.57 9.29 -12.98
CA SER A 6 2.28 8.62 -12.91
C SER A 6 2.46 7.31 -12.16
N SER A 7 2.69 7.40 -10.85
CA SER A 7 2.22 6.39 -9.89
C SER A 7 2.58 6.83 -8.48
N ALA A 8 1.98 7.93 -8.02
CA ALA A 8 1.54 7.94 -6.62
C ALA A 8 0.30 7.03 -6.54
N LYS A 9 0.50 5.72 -6.81
CA LYS A 9 -0.49 4.72 -6.42
C LYS A 9 -0.51 4.83 -4.91
N SER A 10 -1.65 5.25 -4.38
CA SER A 10 -2.10 4.93 -3.03
C SER A 10 -1.43 3.64 -2.56
N VAL A 11 -0.85 3.64 -1.37
CA VAL A 11 -0.34 2.45 -0.68
C VAL A 11 -1.54 1.50 -0.50
N THR A 12 -1.93 0.79 -1.55
CA THR A 12 -2.84 -0.32 -1.49
C THR A 12 -1.99 -1.45 -0.98
N SER A 13 -2.10 -1.73 0.32
CA SER A 13 -1.57 -2.92 0.99
C SER A 13 -2.18 -4.23 0.47
N SER A 14 -2.87 -4.21 -0.67
CA SER A 14 -3.43 -5.41 -1.28
C SER A 14 -2.31 -6.29 -1.77
N THR A 15 -2.13 -7.42 -1.09
CA THR A 15 -1.29 -8.53 -1.57
C THR A 15 -1.90 -9.21 -2.80
N LYS A 16 -3.17 -8.94 -3.11
CA LYS A 16 -3.90 -9.50 -4.24
C LYS A 16 -3.79 -8.59 -5.46
N TRP A 17 -3.04 -9.08 -6.44
CA TRP A 17 -2.86 -8.46 -7.73
C TRP A 17 -3.50 -9.37 -8.79
N HIS A 18 -4.33 -8.78 -9.64
CA HIS A 18 -5.05 -9.49 -10.70
C HIS A 18 -4.40 -9.33 -12.09
N ASP A 19 -3.45 -8.43 -12.20
CA ASP A 19 -2.62 -8.28 -13.39
C ASP A 19 -1.48 -9.29 -13.34
N TYR A 20 -1.41 -10.15 -14.35
CA TYR A 20 -0.38 -11.18 -14.54
C TYR A 20 0.46 -10.92 -15.80
N SER A 21 0.45 -9.68 -16.31
CA SER A 21 1.43 -9.23 -17.30
C SER A 21 2.85 -9.31 -16.71
N PRO A 22 3.91 -9.25 -17.52
CA PRO A 22 5.28 -9.34 -17.01
C PRO A 22 5.72 -8.24 -16.03
N GLN A 23 4.93 -7.16 -15.90
CA GLN A 23 5.14 -6.08 -14.92
C GLN A 23 4.16 -6.15 -13.74
N GLY A 24 3.31 -7.17 -13.71
CA GLY A 24 2.25 -7.37 -12.72
C GLY A 24 2.68 -8.27 -11.55
N ASN A 25 1.82 -9.23 -11.20
CA ASN A 25 1.99 -10.15 -10.09
C ASN A 25 3.00 -11.27 -10.41
N VAL A 26 4.27 -10.88 -10.52
CA VAL A 26 5.37 -11.71 -11.00
C VAL A 26 6.58 -11.56 -10.07
N LEU A 27 7.26 -12.67 -9.79
CA LEU A 27 8.55 -12.69 -9.14
C LEU A 27 9.60 -13.29 -10.07
N MET A 28 10.65 -12.53 -10.37
CA MET A 28 11.83 -13.01 -11.07
C MET A 28 12.89 -13.31 -10.01
N VAL A 29 13.33 -14.56 -9.92
CA VAL A 29 14.16 -15.01 -8.80
C VAL A 29 15.23 -16.00 -9.25
N THR A 30 16.25 -16.17 -8.43
CA THR A 30 17.21 -17.27 -8.57
C THR A 30 16.67 -18.54 -7.87
N PRO A 31 17.19 -19.74 -8.18
CA PRO A 31 16.80 -20.98 -7.50
C PRO A 31 16.95 -20.93 -5.97
N GLN A 32 17.86 -20.10 -5.46
CA GLN A 32 18.13 -19.93 -4.03
C GLN A 32 16.90 -19.39 -3.28
N TYR A 33 16.14 -18.48 -3.90
CA TYR A 33 14.90 -17.95 -3.34
C TYR A 33 13.91 -19.06 -3.00
N LEU A 34 13.72 -20.02 -3.90
CA LEU A 34 12.78 -21.13 -3.72
C LEU A 34 13.16 -22.01 -2.52
N LYS A 35 14.47 -22.23 -2.32
CA LYS A 35 15.03 -22.97 -1.18
C LYS A 35 14.76 -22.25 0.14
N HIS A 36 15.02 -20.93 0.19
CA HIS A 36 14.76 -20.12 1.39
C HIS A 36 13.29 -20.04 1.77
N GLN A 37 12.42 -19.88 0.76
CA GLN A 37 10.99 -19.83 0.96
C GLN A 37 10.36 -21.21 1.17
N LYS A 38 11.16 -22.28 1.13
CA LYS A 38 10.73 -23.68 1.29
C LYS A 38 9.51 -23.99 0.41
N ILE A 39 9.59 -23.59 -0.86
CA ILE A 39 8.50 -23.81 -1.81
C ILE A 39 8.51 -25.27 -2.23
N ASP A 40 7.40 -25.97 -2.01
CA ASP A 40 7.22 -27.36 -2.43
C ASP A 40 7.25 -27.45 -3.96
N LEU A 41 8.21 -28.19 -4.50
CA LEU A 41 8.39 -28.44 -5.93
C LEU A 41 8.41 -29.93 -6.21
N SER A 42 8.11 -30.31 -7.45
CA SER A 42 8.29 -31.70 -7.86
C SER A 42 9.79 -32.03 -8.00
N PRO A 43 10.23 -33.28 -7.70
CA PRO A 43 11.63 -33.67 -7.82
C PRO A 43 12.23 -33.39 -9.21
N LYS A 44 11.42 -33.52 -10.27
CA LYS A 44 11.81 -33.20 -11.65
C LYS A 44 12.22 -31.73 -11.81
N ILE A 45 11.46 -30.83 -11.18
CA ILE A 45 11.71 -29.38 -11.27
C ILE A 45 12.88 -28.97 -10.39
N GLU A 46 13.02 -29.56 -9.20
CA GLU A 46 14.19 -29.34 -8.35
C GLU A 46 15.49 -29.74 -9.07
N HIS A 47 15.48 -30.89 -9.75
CA HIS A 47 16.60 -31.32 -10.56
C HIS A 47 16.88 -30.34 -11.71
N LYS A 48 15.84 -29.90 -12.43
CA LYS A 48 15.96 -28.92 -13.51
C LYS A 48 16.55 -27.59 -13.05
N LEU A 49 16.16 -27.10 -11.87
CA LEU A 49 16.65 -25.84 -11.30
C LEU A 49 18.15 -25.85 -11.00
N ASN A 50 18.71 -27.00 -10.66
CA ASN A 50 20.15 -27.14 -10.41
C ASN A 50 20.98 -27.29 -11.71
N GLN A 51 20.32 -27.47 -12.86
CA GLN A 51 20.95 -27.78 -14.15
C GLN A 51 20.36 -26.94 -15.30
N LEU A 52 19.96 -25.70 -15.03
CA LEU A 52 19.49 -24.80 -16.08
C LEU A 52 20.62 -24.50 -17.06
N THR A 53 20.42 -24.82 -18.33
CA THR A 53 21.37 -24.49 -19.40
C THR A 53 21.03 -23.14 -20.04
N THR A 54 21.95 -22.59 -20.82
CA THR A 54 21.73 -21.36 -21.59
C THR A 54 20.48 -21.47 -22.45
N GLY A 55 19.60 -20.46 -22.39
CA GLY A 55 18.33 -20.44 -23.10
C GLY A 55 17.18 -21.08 -22.35
N GLU A 56 17.35 -21.45 -21.08
CA GLU A 56 16.29 -22.08 -20.28
C GLU A 56 15.95 -21.29 -19.02
N PHE A 57 14.67 -21.37 -18.64
CA PHE A 57 14.20 -20.93 -17.33
C PHE A 57 13.05 -21.81 -16.84
N VAL A 58 12.80 -21.82 -15.53
CA VAL A 58 11.61 -22.48 -14.96
C VAL A 58 10.50 -21.47 -14.78
N PHE A 59 9.29 -21.85 -15.22
CA PHE A 59 8.10 -21.03 -15.14
C PHE A 59 7.09 -21.67 -14.19
N LEU A 60 6.95 -21.10 -12.99
CA LEU A 60 6.06 -21.59 -11.95
C LEU A 60 4.74 -20.81 -11.97
N LEU A 61 3.68 -21.46 -12.44
CA LEU A 61 2.36 -20.87 -12.65
C LEU A 61 1.41 -21.25 -11.50
N PRO A 62 0.72 -20.28 -10.85
CA PRO A 62 -0.34 -20.61 -9.91
C PRO A 62 -1.42 -21.48 -10.54
N GLU A 63 -1.88 -22.52 -9.83
CA GLU A 63 -2.88 -23.48 -10.35
C GLU A 63 -4.14 -22.81 -10.92
N LYS A 64 -4.61 -21.72 -10.31
CA LYS A 64 -5.76 -20.95 -10.81
C LYS A 64 -5.58 -20.38 -12.23
N LEU A 65 -4.35 -20.27 -12.73
CA LEU A 65 -4.01 -19.77 -14.07
C LEU A 65 -3.73 -20.90 -15.07
N ARG A 66 -3.81 -22.17 -14.67
CA ARG A 66 -3.48 -23.32 -15.51
C ARG A 66 -4.27 -23.36 -16.82
N SER A 67 -5.53 -22.91 -16.84
CA SER A 67 -6.35 -22.82 -18.05
C SER A 67 -5.78 -21.85 -19.10
N LYS A 68 -4.92 -20.92 -18.70
CA LYS A 68 -4.28 -19.91 -19.55
C LYS A 68 -2.77 -20.13 -19.70
N GLU A 69 -2.28 -21.34 -19.42
CA GLU A 69 -0.86 -21.67 -19.45
C GLU A 69 -0.19 -21.28 -20.77
N LYS A 70 -0.72 -21.73 -21.92
CA LYS A 70 -0.13 -21.42 -23.24
C LYS A 70 0.03 -19.92 -23.48
N HIS A 71 -0.96 -19.14 -23.06
CA HIS A 71 -0.91 -17.70 -23.20
C HIS A 71 0.20 -17.09 -22.34
N TYR A 72 0.23 -17.41 -21.04
CA TYR A 72 1.25 -16.84 -20.16
C TYR A 72 2.65 -17.35 -20.50
N GLN A 73 2.80 -18.65 -20.79
CA GLN A 73 4.09 -19.22 -21.19
C GLN A 73 4.67 -18.45 -22.39
N SER A 74 3.90 -18.29 -23.47
CA SER A 74 4.37 -17.56 -24.66
C SER A 74 4.72 -16.10 -24.36
N VAL A 75 3.91 -15.40 -23.56
CA VAL A 75 4.19 -14.02 -23.13
C VAL A 75 5.51 -13.92 -22.35
N PHE A 76 5.78 -14.87 -21.45
CA PHE A 76 7.00 -14.85 -20.65
C PHE A 76 8.22 -15.33 -21.42
N GLU A 77 8.10 -16.30 -22.33
CA GLU A 77 9.19 -16.70 -23.23
C GLU A 77 9.62 -15.52 -24.12
N GLU A 78 8.67 -14.78 -24.71
CA GLU A 78 8.96 -13.57 -25.49
C GLU A 78 9.61 -12.47 -24.64
N GLU A 79 9.01 -12.16 -23.48
CA GLU A 79 9.51 -11.10 -22.61
C GLU A 79 10.93 -11.39 -22.10
N ILE A 80 11.17 -12.61 -21.63
CA ILE A 80 12.47 -13.00 -21.07
C ILE A 80 13.50 -13.09 -22.19
N SER A 81 13.16 -13.63 -23.36
CA SER A 81 14.05 -13.61 -24.53
C SER A 81 14.46 -12.18 -24.90
N ARG A 82 13.50 -11.25 -24.93
CA ARG A 82 13.77 -9.83 -25.21
C ARG A 82 14.64 -9.18 -24.14
N ARG A 83 14.41 -9.47 -22.85
CA ARG A 83 15.19 -8.89 -21.74
C ARG A 83 16.63 -9.41 -21.68
N MET A 84 16.83 -10.68 -22.02
CA MET A 84 18.15 -11.33 -21.95
C MET A 84 18.97 -11.13 -23.22
N SER A 85 18.37 -10.64 -24.30
CA SER A 85 19.08 -10.29 -25.54
C SER A 85 19.87 -8.99 -25.41
N SER A 86 20.98 -8.88 -26.14
CA SER A 86 21.70 -7.62 -26.35
C SER A 86 21.36 -7.01 -27.72
N GLN A 87 21.92 -5.84 -28.04
CA GLN A 87 21.79 -5.25 -29.38
C GLN A 87 22.38 -6.15 -30.49
N GLU A 88 23.39 -6.96 -30.15
CA GLU A 88 24.15 -7.76 -31.10
C GLU A 88 23.75 -9.23 -31.11
N LYS A 89 23.18 -9.74 -30.01
CA LYS A 89 22.88 -11.16 -29.86
C LYS A 89 21.50 -11.38 -29.28
N HIS A 90 20.65 -12.02 -30.07
CA HIS A 90 19.37 -12.53 -29.62
C HIS A 90 19.56 -13.83 -28.84
N GLN A 91 18.91 -13.93 -27.68
CA GLN A 91 18.86 -15.14 -26.87
C GLN A 91 17.41 -15.60 -26.74
N GLU A 92 17.06 -16.69 -27.41
CA GLU A 92 15.80 -17.37 -27.18
C GLU A 92 15.81 -18.04 -25.80
N MET A 93 14.72 -17.86 -25.05
CA MET A 93 14.54 -18.35 -23.70
C MET A 93 13.27 -19.20 -23.65
N LEU A 94 13.42 -20.47 -23.30
CA LEU A 94 12.33 -21.45 -23.26
C LEU A 94 11.96 -21.82 -21.82
N ALA A 95 10.65 -21.91 -21.57
CA ALA A 95 10.12 -22.18 -20.25
C ALA A 95 9.97 -23.69 -20.01
N THR A 96 10.46 -24.16 -18.86
CA THR A 96 9.97 -25.41 -18.26
C THR A 96 8.85 -25.08 -17.28
N VAL A 97 7.61 -25.43 -17.64
CA VAL A 97 6.43 -25.09 -16.84
C VAL A 97 6.22 -26.07 -15.68
N SER A 98 5.86 -25.53 -14.51
CA SER A 98 5.35 -26.28 -13.35
C SER A 98 4.32 -25.44 -12.59
N TYR A 99 3.57 -26.05 -11.69
CA TYR A 99 2.47 -25.39 -10.98
C TYR A 99 2.75 -25.17 -9.50
N LEU A 100 2.14 -24.12 -8.96
CA LEU A 100 2.12 -23.79 -7.54
C LEU A 100 0.70 -23.82 -7.01
N ARG A 101 0.53 -24.35 -5.80
CA ARG A 101 -0.75 -24.34 -5.09
C ARG A 101 -1.23 -22.90 -4.92
N THR A 102 -2.49 -22.67 -5.25
CA THR A 102 -3.14 -21.36 -5.08
C THR A 102 -3.45 -21.10 -3.61
N GLY A 103 -3.56 -19.82 -3.23
CA GLY A 103 -3.81 -19.40 -1.86
C GLY A 103 -2.56 -19.25 -1.02
N ARG A 104 -1.42 -18.89 -1.61
CA ARG A 104 -0.15 -18.72 -0.88
C ARG A 104 0.43 -17.33 -1.09
N ASP A 105 0.89 -16.73 0.00
CA ASP A 105 1.68 -15.51 -0.02
C ASP A 105 3.17 -15.84 -0.20
N ARG A 106 3.89 -14.94 -0.88
CA ARG A 106 5.31 -15.05 -1.19
C ARG A 106 6.01 -13.78 -0.74
N PHE A 107 7.03 -13.93 0.11
CA PHE A 107 7.81 -12.78 0.56
C PHE A 107 8.71 -12.29 -0.58
N VAL A 108 8.83 -10.98 -0.77
CA VAL A 108 9.51 -10.40 -1.94
C VAL A 108 10.83 -9.71 -1.64
N TYR A 109 11.25 -9.66 -0.36
CA TYR A 109 12.51 -9.02 0.08
C TYR A 109 12.68 -7.59 -0.43
N ASN A 110 11.59 -6.83 -0.56
CA ASN A 110 11.65 -5.51 -1.14
C ASN A 110 12.32 -4.54 -0.15
N THR A 111 13.48 -4.03 -0.53
CA THR A 111 14.28 -3.07 0.23
C THR A 111 14.12 -1.64 -0.25
N THR A 112 13.33 -1.41 -1.31
CA THR A 112 13.16 -0.08 -1.90
C THR A 112 12.19 0.76 -1.06
N PRO A 113 12.45 2.07 -0.90
CA PRO A 113 11.55 2.97 -0.17
C PRO A 113 10.26 3.31 -0.94
N ILE A 114 10.14 2.87 -2.20
CA ILE A 114 9.02 3.21 -3.09
C ILE A 114 7.74 2.47 -2.68
N SER A 115 7.88 1.26 -2.13
CA SER A 115 6.75 0.42 -1.75
C SER A 115 7.07 -0.35 -0.49
N TYR A 116 6.14 -0.33 0.48
CA TYR A 116 6.22 -1.19 1.66
C TYR A 116 5.68 -2.61 1.40
N GLN A 117 5.31 -2.94 0.15
CA GLN A 117 4.78 -4.26 -0.19
C GLN A 117 5.86 -5.33 0.02
N GLN A 118 5.59 -6.26 0.92
CA GLN A 118 6.50 -7.38 1.24
C GLN A 118 5.97 -8.75 0.83
N PHE A 119 4.70 -8.83 0.41
CA PHE A 119 4.06 -10.11 0.08
C PHE A 119 3.29 -10.01 -1.24
N LEU A 120 3.42 -11.02 -2.09
CA LEU A 120 2.53 -11.21 -3.24
C LEU A 120 1.71 -12.48 -3.06
N ARG A 121 0.40 -12.37 -3.30
CA ARG A 121 -0.51 -13.51 -3.26
C ARG A 121 -0.56 -14.17 -4.63
N ASP A 122 -0.24 -15.45 -4.68
CA ASP A 122 -0.23 -16.27 -5.90
C ASP A 122 0.48 -15.59 -7.09
N PRO A 123 1.73 -15.14 -6.96
CA PRO A 123 2.49 -14.60 -8.08
C PRO A 123 2.89 -15.71 -9.05
N ILE A 124 3.07 -15.35 -10.31
CA ILE A 124 3.87 -16.14 -11.25
C ILE A 124 5.33 -16.05 -10.80
N ILE A 125 6.05 -17.16 -10.72
CA ILE A 125 7.48 -17.15 -10.38
C ILE A 125 8.29 -17.61 -11.58
N VAL A 126 9.16 -16.73 -12.07
CA VAL A 126 10.09 -16.98 -13.17
C VAL A 126 11.47 -17.20 -12.56
N VAL A 127 12.08 -18.34 -12.82
CA VAL A 127 13.34 -18.74 -12.18
C VAL A 127 14.43 -18.95 -13.22
N PHE A 128 15.51 -18.18 -13.11
CA PHE A 128 16.66 -18.25 -14.01
C PHE A 128 17.96 -17.88 -13.27
N THR A 129 19.10 -18.14 -13.90
CA THR A 129 20.43 -17.83 -13.37
C THR A 129 21.24 -17.02 -14.39
N PRO A 130 22.29 -16.30 -13.96
CA PRO A 130 23.17 -15.62 -14.91
C PRO A 130 23.73 -16.54 -16.00
N GLN A 131 23.99 -17.80 -15.64
CA GLN A 131 24.44 -18.83 -16.57
C GLN A 131 23.33 -19.21 -17.57
N SER A 132 22.10 -19.40 -17.11
CA SER A 132 20.99 -19.80 -17.99
C SER A 132 20.54 -18.69 -18.94
N THR A 133 20.80 -17.43 -18.59
CA THR A 133 20.48 -16.27 -19.44
C THR A 133 21.59 -15.91 -20.43
N GLY A 134 22.79 -16.48 -20.28
CA GLY A 134 23.95 -16.30 -21.16
C GLY A 134 24.67 -14.96 -21.02
N GLU A 135 25.91 -14.87 -21.52
CA GLU A 135 26.80 -13.71 -21.31
C GLU A 135 26.24 -12.38 -21.82
N GLN A 136 25.47 -12.41 -22.91
CA GLN A 136 24.81 -11.21 -23.46
C GLN A 136 23.86 -10.51 -22.47
N SER A 137 23.40 -11.22 -21.44
CA SER A 137 22.52 -10.69 -20.39
C SER A 137 23.27 -9.88 -19.31
N TYR A 138 24.57 -9.66 -19.44
CA TYR A 138 25.38 -8.92 -18.47
C TYR A 138 24.73 -7.60 -18.04
N GLY A 139 24.31 -6.77 -19.00
CA GLY A 139 23.70 -5.47 -18.70
C GLY A 139 22.34 -5.55 -17.99
N TYR A 140 21.65 -6.69 -18.02
CA TYR A 140 20.47 -6.94 -17.20
C TYR A 140 20.89 -7.19 -15.74
N TRP A 141 21.84 -8.09 -15.50
CA TRP A 141 22.30 -8.43 -14.15
C TRP A 141 23.02 -7.29 -13.45
N GLU A 142 23.84 -6.53 -14.17
CA GLU A 142 24.54 -5.35 -13.65
C GLU A 142 23.54 -4.36 -13.03
N LYS A 143 22.42 -4.10 -13.71
CA LYS A 143 21.37 -3.19 -13.22
C LYS A 143 20.66 -3.70 -11.97
N LEU A 144 20.68 -5.00 -11.70
CA LEU A 144 20.00 -5.60 -10.55
C LEU A 144 20.88 -5.68 -9.30
N LEU A 145 22.22 -5.69 -9.44
CA LEU A 145 23.16 -5.98 -8.35
C LEU A 145 23.01 -5.08 -7.11
N GLY A 146 22.56 -3.82 -7.28
CA GLY A 146 22.41 -2.88 -6.16
C GLY A 146 21.10 -3.03 -5.38
N ASP A 147 20.00 -3.33 -6.07
CA ASP A 147 18.65 -3.18 -5.49
C ASP A 147 17.90 -4.52 -5.33
N TYR A 148 18.28 -5.55 -6.10
CA TYR A 148 17.45 -6.77 -6.24
C TYR A 148 18.23 -8.08 -6.09
N ILE A 149 19.55 -8.03 -5.92
CA ILE A 149 20.38 -9.20 -5.64
C ILE A 149 20.77 -9.21 -4.17
N PHE A 150 20.41 -10.31 -3.50
CA PHE A 150 20.65 -10.49 -2.08
C PHE A 150 21.65 -11.62 -1.87
N PHE A 151 22.58 -11.42 -0.94
CA PHE A 151 23.53 -12.42 -0.51
C PHE A 151 23.13 -12.93 0.87
N GLU A 152 23.22 -14.24 1.10
CA GLU A 152 22.84 -14.87 2.38
C GLU A 152 23.67 -14.34 3.56
N ASN A 153 24.96 -14.11 3.33
CA ASN A 153 25.90 -13.77 4.38
C ASN A 153 26.88 -12.70 3.91
N LEU A 154 27.00 -11.65 4.71
CA LEU A 154 27.94 -10.55 4.48
C LEU A 154 29.39 -11.03 4.40
N LYS A 155 29.77 -12.04 5.19
CA LYS A 155 31.14 -12.57 5.20
C LYS A 155 31.47 -13.24 3.87
N ASP A 156 30.54 -14.03 3.34
CA ASP A 156 30.74 -14.77 2.09
C ASP A 156 30.74 -13.82 0.89
N ALA A 157 29.86 -12.82 0.89
CA ALA A 157 29.88 -11.75 -0.10
C ALA A 157 31.22 -10.98 -0.10
N LYS A 158 31.74 -10.61 1.08
CA LYS A 158 33.06 -9.95 1.21
C LYS A 158 34.20 -10.84 0.71
N ALA A 159 34.14 -12.14 0.99
CA ALA A 159 35.14 -13.10 0.52
C ALA A 159 35.13 -13.20 -1.02
N LEU A 160 33.95 -13.28 -1.64
CA LEU A 160 33.81 -13.30 -3.10
C LEU A 160 34.31 -11.99 -3.73
N ILE A 161 33.94 -10.84 -3.19
CA ILE A 161 34.40 -9.52 -3.66
C ILE A 161 35.93 -9.44 -3.66
N LYS A 162 36.56 -9.91 -2.58
CA LYS A 162 38.02 -9.94 -2.46
C LYS A 162 38.65 -10.95 -3.42
N GLN A 163 38.05 -12.13 -3.57
CA GLN A 163 38.54 -13.18 -4.47
C GLN A 163 38.57 -12.70 -5.93
N TYR A 164 37.57 -11.93 -6.35
CA TYR A 164 37.48 -11.40 -7.71
C TYR A 164 38.13 -10.01 -7.89
N GLY A 165 38.70 -9.42 -6.83
CA GLY A 165 39.41 -8.13 -6.90
C GLY A 165 38.52 -6.95 -7.28
N ILE A 166 37.23 -7.00 -6.94
CA ILE A 166 36.24 -5.97 -7.27
C ILE A 166 35.92 -5.04 -6.09
N ASP A 167 36.76 -5.05 -5.06
CA ASP A 167 36.58 -4.26 -3.83
C ASP A 167 36.50 -2.75 -4.10
N ASN A 168 37.30 -2.24 -5.05
CA ASN A 168 37.27 -0.83 -5.44
C ASN A 168 35.97 -0.40 -6.13
N TRP A 169 35.13 -1.35 -6.56
CA TRP A 169 33.88 -1.08 -7.28
C TRP A 169 32.65 -1.27 -6.39
N VAL A 170 32.84 -1.75 -5.16
CA VAL A 170 31.78 -1.95 -4.18
C VAL A 170 31.84 -0.82 -3.15
N GLY A 171 30.88 0.11 -3.22
CA GLY A 171 30.81 1.24 -2.29
C GLY A 171 30.47 0.82 -0.86
N GLU A 172 29.26 0.31 -0.63
CA GLU A 172 28.79 -0.11 0.69
C GLU A 172 27.97 -1.40 0.59
N LEU A 173 28.19 -2.32 1.52
CA LEU A 173 27.36 -3.52 1.69
C LEU A 173 26.40 -3.29 2.85
N LYS A 174 25.11 -3.15 2.55
CA LYS A 174 24.07 -2.94 3.56
C LYS A 174 23.39 -4.25 3.95
N SER A 175 23.05 -4.37 5.22
CA SER A 175 22.26 -5.49 5.70
C SER A 175 20.80 -5.31 5.30
N GLY A 176 20.22 -6.30 4.61
CA GLY A 176 18.78 -6.30 4.31
C GLY A 176 17.93 -6.21 5.58
N HIS A 177 18.42 -6.76 6.70
CA HIS A 177 17.75 -6.67 7.99
C HIS A 177 17.65 -5.22 8.51
N GLU A 178 18.75 -4.47 8.43
CA GLU A 178 18.78 -3.05 8.84
C GLU A 178 17.88 -2.20 7.96
N ILE A 179 17.83 -2.49 6.66
CA ILE A 179 16.91 -1.82 5.73
C ILE A 179 15.46 -2.10 6.13
N HIS A 180 15.10 -3.36 6.40
CA HIS A 180 13.75 -3.71 6.84
C HIS A 180 13.40 -3.09 8.20
N GLN A 181 14.32 -3.01 9.16
CA GLN A 181 14.10 -2.31 10.43
C GLN A 181 13.83 -0.82 10.18
N THR A 182 14.63 -0.18 9.34
CA THR A 182 14.46 1.24 8.97
C THR A 182 13.10 1.47 8.31
N LEU A 183 12.68 0.59 7.41
CA LEU A 183 11.35 0.64 6.79
C LEU A 183 10.23 0.51 7.84
N LEU A 184 10.36 -0.41 8.80
CA LEU A 184 9.38 -0.59 9.88
C LEU A 184 9.30 0.64 10.79
N ASP A 185 10.43 1.24 11.13
CA ASP A 185 10.45 2.42 12.00
C ASP A 185 9.92 3.67 11.29
N ASN A 186 10.17 3.80 9.99
CA ASN A 186 9.54 4.80 9.15
C ASN A 186 8.02 4.63 9.12
N LEU A 187 7.51 3.41 8.92
CA LEU A 187 6.07 3.11 8.96
C LEU A 187 5.43 3.44 10.32
N LYS A 188 6.10 3.08 11.42
CA LYS A 188 5.63 3.44 12.77
C LYS A 188 5.56 4.96 12.94
N ARG A 189 6.62 5.67 12.56
CA ARG A 189 6.68 7.14 12.66
C ARG A 189 5.59 7.81 11.84
N GLU A 190 5.40 7.37 10.60
CA GLU A 190 4.33 7.85 9.73
C GLU A 190 2.95 7.62 10.36
N SER A 191 2.70 6.42 10.91
CA SER A 191 1.46 6.10 11.60
C SER A 191 1.21 7.01 12.81
N TRP A 192 2.25 7.30 13.61
CA TRP A 192 2.14 8.22 14.75
C TRP A 192 1.84 9.66 14.33
N ILE A 193 2.49 10.15 13.27
CA ILE A 193 2.22 11.49 12.73
C ILE A 193 0.79 11.59 12.21
N MET A 194 0.32 10.57 11.48
CA MET A 194 -1.07 10.53 11.00
C MET A 194 -2.07 10.51 12.16
N LEU A 195 -1.81 9.71 13.20
CA LEU A 195 -2.67 9.64 14.38
C LEU A 195 -2.70 10.98 15.13
N ALA A 196 -1.54 11.60 15.34
CA ALA A 196 -1.45 12.92 15.96
C ALA A 196 -2.21 13.98 15.15
N GLY A 197 -2.07 13.96 13.81
CA GLY A 197 -2.83 14.84 12.91
C GLY A 197 -4.34 14.62 13.00
N ALA A 198 -4.80 13.37 13.08
CA ALA A 198 -6.21 13.04 13.24
C ALA A 198 -6.77 13.52 14.59
N VAL A 199 -6.04 13.29 15.69
CA VAL A 199 -6.42 13.76 17.04
C VAL A 199 -6.49 15.29 17.07
N LEU A 200 -5.49 15.97 16.51
CA LEU A 200 -5.46 17.43 16.42
C LEU A 200 -6.65 17.94 15.59
N GLY A 201 -6.95 17.31 14.44
CA GLY A 201 -8.09 17.66 13.61
C GLY A 201 -9.43 17.52 14.34
N ILE A 202 -9.62 16.46 15.13
CA ILE A 202 -10.81 16.29 15.98
C ILE A 202 -10.87 17.38 17.05
N ALA A 203 -9.76 17.67 17.72
CA ALA A 203 -9.71 18.71 18.76
C ALA A 203 -10.05 20.10 18.20
N THR A 204 -9.45 20.48 17.06
CA THR A 204 -9.76 21.73 16.36
C THR A 204 -11.23 21.79 15.96
N SER A 205 -11.80 20.68 15.52
CA SER A 205 -13.22 20.61 15.14
C SER A 205 -14.16 20.77 16.33
N ILE A 206 -13.83 20.17 17.48
CA ILE A 206 -14.58 20.37 18.73
C ILE A 206 -14.56 21.85 19.13
N LEU A 207 -13.40 22.51 19.04
CA LEU A 207 -13.27 23.93 19.33
C LEU A 207 -14.12 24.78 18.37
N LEU A 208 -14.06 24.50 17.07
CA LEU A 208 -14.86 25.19 16.05
C LEU A 208 -16.36 25.02 16.30
N PHE A 209 -16.82 23.80 16.60
CA PHE A 209 -18.22 23.57 16.92
C PHE A 209 -18.64 24.29 18.20
N HIS A 210 -17.80 24.32 19.23
CA HIS A 210 -18.09 25.06 20.45
C HIS A 210 -18.29 26.55 20.16
N THR A 211 -17.37 27.17 19.40
CA THR A 211 -17.46 28.59 19.03
C THR A 211 -18.67 28.87 18.14
N MET A 212 -18.91 28.04 17.12
CA MET A 212 -20.02 28.21 16.19
C MET A 212 -21.38 28.01 16.87
N ASN A 213 -21.50 27.03 17.77
CA ASN A 213 -22.72 26.82 18.55
C ASN A 213 -22.98 28.01 19.46
N ARG A 214 -21.96 28.55 20.13
CA ARG A 214 -22.11 29.73 20.98
C ARG A 214 -22.64 30.93 20.18
N LEU A 215 -22.02 31.23 19.04
CA LEU A 215 -22.46 32.31 18.17
C LEU A 215 -23.90 32.10 17.67
N TYR A 216 -24.24 30.87 17.29
CA TYR A 216 -25.60 30.50 16.88
C TYR A 216 -26.64 30.75 18.00
N PHE A 217 -26.34 30.38 19.24
CA PHE A 217 -27.25 30.63 20.38
C PHE A 217 -27.29 32.11 20.79
N GLU A 218 -26.19 32.85 20.65
CA GLU A 218 -26.15 34.30 20.91
C GLU A 218 -27.02 35.06 19.90
N GLU A 219 -26.84 34.80 18.60
CA GLU A 219 -27.59 35.44 17.51
C GLU A 219 -29.09 35.11 17.57
N PHE A 220 -29.44 33.83 17.72
CA PHE A 220 -30.83 33.37 17.61
C PHE A 220 -31.53 33.16 18.96
N ARG A 221 -30.97 33.69 20.06
CA ARG A 221 -31.43 33.44 21.45
C ARG A 221 -32.95 33.57 21.62
N ARG A 222 -33.52 34.71 21.21
CA ARG A 222 -34.95 35.02 21.37
C ARG A 222 -35.83 34.04 20.59
N VAL A 223 -35.46 33.75 19.35
CA VAL A 223 -36.22 32.85 18.46
C VAL A 223 -36.19 31.42 18.99
N ILE A 224 -35.02 30.95 19.42
CA ILE A 224 -34.85 29.63 20.03
C ILE A 224 -35.70 29.52 21.31
N PHE A 225 -35.69 30.55 22.15
CA PHE A 225 -36.46 30.60 23.39
C PHE A 225 -37.98 30.50 23.15
N ILE A 226 -38.52 31.28 22.20
CA ILE A 226 -39.94 31.27 21.85
C ILE A 226 -40.35 29.88 21.33
N LYS A 227 -39.59 29.34 20.37
CA LYS A 227 -39.84 28.00 19.80
C LYS A 227 -39.83 26.90 20.86
N ARG A 228 -38.98 27.04 21.88
CA ARG A 228 -38.91 26.09 22.98
C ARG A 228 -40.14 26.17 23.89
N ILE A 229 -40.60 27.37 24.25
CA ILE A 229 -41.81 27.56 25.07
C ILE A 229 -43.06 27.08 24.34
N SER A 230 -43.10 27.20 23.00
CA SER A 230 -44.19 26.66 22.19
C SER A 230 -44.19 25.13 22.08
N GLY A 231 -43.30 24.42 22.78
CA GLY A 231 -43.28 22.96 22.85
C GLY A 231 -42.56 22.23 21.72
N LEU A 232 -41.79 22.94 20.87
CA LEU A 232 -41.04 22.30 19.78
C LEU A 232 -39.90 21.43 20.32
N ARG A 233 -39.64 20.30 19.66
CA ARG A 233 -38.57 19.37 20.00
C ARG A 233 -37.20 19.89 19.53
N PHE A 234 -36.12 19.40 20.13
CA PHE A 234 -34.73 19.80 19.83
C PHE A 234 -34.42 19.85 18.33
N LEU A 235 -34.71 18.76 17.60
CA LEU A 235 -34.42 18.68 16.17
C LEU A 235 -35.24 19.67 15.34
N GLU A 236 -36.47 20.00 15.76
CA GLU A 236 -37.34 20.94 15.05
C GLU A 236 -36.83 22.38 15.22
N ILE A 237 -36.38 22.72 16.44
CA ILE A 237 -35.80 24.03 16.74
C ILE A 237 -34.54 24.27 15.89
N HIS A 238 -33.67 23.26 15.78
CA HIS A 238 -32.34 23.38 15.19
C HIS A 238 -32.20 22.81 13.78
N ARG A 239 -33.31 22.39 13.15
CA ARG A 239 -33.30 21.66 11.85
C ARG A 239 -32.44 22.32 10.78
N HIS A 240 -32.63 23.63 10.57
CA HIS A 240 -31.92 24.34 9.49
C HIS A 240 -30.42 24.46 9.77
N TYR A 241 -30.04 24.63 11.04
CA TYR A 241 -28.63 24.69 11.44
C TYR A 241 -27.94 23.33 11.26
N LEU A 242 -28.59 22.25 11.75
CA LEU A 242 -28.10 20.89 11.58
C LEU A 242 -28.04 20.48 10.10
N LEU A 243 -29.02 20.90 9.29
CA LEU A 243 -29.02 20.65 7.84
C LEU A 243 -27.88 21.37 7.14
N ALA A 244 -27.60 22.64 7.49
CA ALA A 244 -26.45 23.35 6.95
C ALA A 244 -25.12 22.65 7.29
N GLN A 245 -24.94 22.23 8.54
CA GLN A 245 -23.76 21.46 8.96
C GLN A 245 -23.65 20.12 8.21
N PHE A 246 -24.76 19.41 8.07
CA PHE A 246 -24.82 18.15 7.33
C PHE A 246 -24.39 18.33 5.86
N MET A 247 -24.81 19.40 5.19
CA MET A 247 -24.40 19.68 3.81
C MET A 247 -22.89 19.91 3.69
N VAL A 248 -22.28 20.60 4.65
CA VAL A 248 -20.82 20.79 4.70
C VAL A 248 -20.10 19.46 4.88
N PHE A 249 -20.58 18.59 5.76
CA PHE A 249 -19.97 17.27 5.95
C PHE A 249 -20.16 16.36 4.73
N LEU A 250 -21.33 16.43 4.09
CA LEU A 250 -21.61 15.69 2.86
C LEU A 250 -20.69 16.12 1.72
N PHE A 251 -20.40 17.42 1.61
CA PHE A 251 -19.40 17.95 0.68
C PHE A 251 -18.00 17.39 0.97
N GLY A 252 -17.58 17.37 2.24
CA GLY A 252 -16.32 16.74 2.65
C GLY A 252 -16.26 15.24 2.32
N PHE A 253 -17.38 14.52 2.45
CA PHE A 253 -17.49 13.12 2.07
C PHE A 253 -17.29 12.91 0.56
N PHE A 254 -17.94 13.72 -0.29
CA PHE A 254 -17.75 13.64 -1.74
C PHE A 254 -16.32 13.98 -2.17
N ILE A 255 -15.70 14.99 -1.55
CA ILE A 255 -14.28 15.29 -1.75
C ILE A 255 -13.41 14.09 -1.37
N SER A 256 -13.70 13.45 -0.23
CA SER A 256 -12.94 12.27 0.21
C SER A 256 -13.02 11.11 -0.80
N ILE A 257 -14.21 10.87 -1.37
CA ILE A 257 -14.39 9.87 -2.44
C ILE A 257 -13.60 10.27 -3.70
N PHE A 258 -13.62 11.54 -4.08
CA PHE A 258 -12.87 12.06 -5.23
C PHE A 258 -11.36 11.78 -5.07
N PHE A 259 -10.83 11.93 -3.86
CA PHE A 259 -9.44 11.57 -3.51
C PHE A 259 -9.21 10.05 -3.29
N ARG A 260 -10.17 9.20 -3.64
CA ARG A 260 -10.11 7.73 -3.50
C ARG A 260 -9.85 7.25 -2.07
N VAL A 261 -10.26 8.03 -1.07
CA VAL A 261 -10.31 7.52 0.32
C VAL A 261 -11.31 6.36 0.35
N GLY A 262 -10.99 5.29 1.09
CA GLY A 262 -11.87 4.13 1.21
C GLY A 262 -13.28 4.56 1.64
N ILE A 263 -14.30 4.15 0.89
CA ILE A 263 -15.68 4.64 1.09
C ILE A 263 -16.20 4.40 2.51
N ILE A 264 -15.84 3.27 3.11
CA ILE A 264 -16.19 2.91 4.49
C ILE A 264 -15.56 3.91 5.46
N LEU A 265 -14.27 4.23 5.27
CA LEU A 265 -13.55 5.18 6.12
C LEU A 265 -14.15 6.59 5.98
N ALA A 266 -14.37 7.06 4.75
CA ALA A 266 -15.00 8.35 4.50
C ALA A 266 -16.39 8.44 5.15
N PHE A 267 -17.17 7.36 5.10
CA PHE A 267 -18.48 7.27 5.73
C PHE A 267 -18.40 7.29 7.26
N LEU A 268 -17.44 6.58 7.86
CA LEU A 268 -17.21 6.63 9.31
C LEU A 268 -16.83 8.04 9.77
N VAL A 269 -15.99 8.75 9.01
CA VAL A 269 -15.63 10.14 9.29
C VAL A 269 -16.87 11.05 9.22
N LEU A 270 -17.73 10.88 8.20
CA LEU A 270 -19.01 11.61 8.10
C LEU A 270 -19.88 11.40 9.35
N LEU A 271 -20.07 10.14 9.78
CA LEU A 271 -20.84 9.81 10.98
C LEU A 271 -20.24 10.42 12.25
N LEU A 272 -18.90 10.38 12.38
CA LEU A 272 -18.19 10.98 13.50
C LEU A 272 -18.51 12.47 13.61
N PHE A 273 -18.41 13.22 12.50
CA PHE A 273 -18.67 14.66 12.50
C PHE A 273 -20.13 15.03 12.75
N ILE A 274 -21.08 14.25 12.20
CA ILE A 274 -22.51 14.42 12.52
C ILE A 274 -22.75 14.20 14.01
N GLY A 275 -22.19 13.12 14.57
CA GLY A 275 -22.29 12.81 16.00
C GLY A 275 -21.72 13.92 16.88
N LEU A 276 -20.52 14.41 16.55
CA LEU A 276 -19.87 15.53 17.26
C LEU A 276 -20.70 16.81 17.19
N SER A 277 -21.23 17.16 16.01
CA SER A 277 -22.08 18.34 15.80
C SER A 277 -23.34 18.28 16.68
N ILE A 278 -24.09 17.17 16.64
CA ILE A 278 -25.31 17.01 17.43
C ILE A 278 -25.01 17.03 18.93
N LEU A 279 -23.97 16.29 19.36
CA LEU A 279 -23.59 16.22 20.77
C LEU A 279 -23.21 17.60 21.33
N GLN A 280 -22.35 18.33 20.61
CA GLN A 280 -21.92 19.67 21.03
C GLN A 280 -23.09 20.65 21.07
N LEU A 281 -23.98 20.61 20.08
CA LEU A 281 -25.17 21.48 20.06
C LEU A 281 -26.10 21.17 21.23
N HIS A 282 -26.28 19.88 21.56
CA HIS A 282 -27.10 19.46 22.68
C HIS A 282 -26.51 19.89 24.04
N ILE A 283 -25.18 19.80 24.20
CA ILE A 283 -24.48 20.29 25.40
C ILE A 283 -24.66 21.81 25.54
N GLN A 284 -24.48 22.57 24.46
CA GLN A 284 -24.65 24.03 24.49
C GLN A 284 -26.09 24.42 24.84
N MET A 285 -27.09 23.75 24.23
CA MET A 285 -28.50 23.98 24.57
C MET A 285 -28.77 23.78 26.07
N LYS A 286 -28.26 22.70 26.67
CA LYS A 286 -28.43 22.45 28.11
C LYS A 286 -27.85 23.57 28.96
N LYS A 287 -26.71 24.14 28.57
CA LYS A 287 -26.09 25.30 29.27
C LYS A 287 -26.97 26.54 29.16
N GLU A 288 -27.41 26.90 27.96
CA GLU A 288 -28.28 28.07 27.71
C GLU A 288 -29.63 27.95 28.42
N ASN A 289 -30.20 26.74 28.48
CA ASN A 289 -31.46 26.49 29.17
C ASN A 289 -31.35 26.76 30.68
N LYS A 290 -30.26 26.32 31.32
CA LYS A 290 -30.00 26.59 32.74
C LYS A 290 -29.86 28.09 33.00
N MET A 291 -29.07 28.78 32.17
CA MET A 291 -28.86 30.23 32.30
C MET A 291 -30.16 31.02 32.11
N SER A 292 -30.96 30.67 31.11
CA SER A 292 -32.27 31.29 30.88
C SER A 292 -33.21 31.12 32.08
N MET A 293 -33.24 29.93 32.70
CA MET A 293 -34.07 29.65 33.87
C MET A 293 -33.64 30.45 35.11
N ILE A 294 -32.35 30.70 35.29
CA ILE A 294 -31.85 31.53 36.40
C ILE A 294 -32.35 32.97 36.21
N ILE A 295 -32.18 33.53 35.01
CA ILE A 295 -32.62 34.89 34.68
C ILE A 295 -34.15 35.06 34.86
N LEU A 296 -34.95 34.08 34.42
CA LEU A 296 -36.41 34.09 34.58
C LEU A 296 -36.89 33.96 36.04
N LYS A 297 -36.08 33.37 36.91
CA LYS A 297 -36.36 33.25 38.35
C LYS A 297 -35.95 34.49 39.15
N GLY A 298 -35.36 35.49 38.51
CA GLY A 298 -34.95 36.75 39.16
C GLY A 298 -33.76 36.60 40.12
N ALA A 299 -32.93 35.57 39.93
CA ALA A 299 -31.69 35.36 40.67
C ALA A 299 -30.46 35.91 39.91
#